data_AF-A0A1C0AMK6-F1
#
_entry.id   AF-A0A1C0AMK6-F1
#
_cell.length_a   1.000
_cell.length_b   1.000
_cell.length_c   1.000
_cell.angle_alpha   90.00
_cell.angle_beta   90.00
_cell.angle_gamma   90.00
#
_symmetry.space_group_name_H-M   'P 1'
#
loop_
_entity.id
_entity.type
_entity.pdbx_description
1 polymer ?
#
loop_
_entity_poly.entity_id
_entity_poly.type
_entity_poly.pdbx_seq_one_letter_code
_entity_poly.pdbx_strand_id
1 'polypeptide(L)'
;MRIFRLIATPILLLSLLGLLVWGATWGWKALTEPLPSPSPTPCVMEPAEIVTVRDVTVRIYNGGFTSGLANRVGNQLTEAGFDVARVTNTEERVTGTVIRANRRETPQIRLAASYFVEPVIQYDDRVDGVVDILVGTDFAGFSEAPFAQVSSTDGQLCRVPTPSASAPEPSPSPSS
;
A
#
# COMPACT_ATOMS: atom_id res chain seq x y z
N MET A 1 -45.85 -46.62 12.38
CA MET A 1 -44.49 -46.34 12.91
C MET A 1 -43.36 -46.50 11.87
N ARG A 2 -43.43 -47.40 10.86
CA ARG A 2 -42.36 -47.57 9.85
C ARG A 2 -42.24 -46.42 8.82
N ILE A 3 -43.36 -45.88 8.33
CA ILE A 3 -43.38 -44.79 7.32
C ILE A 3 -42.86 -43.46 7.90
N PHE A 4 -43.15 -43.17 9.17
CA PHE A 4 -42.66 -41.98 9.87
C PHE A 4 -41.12 -41.98 10.00
N ARG A 5 -40.51 -43.16 10.22
CA ARG A 5 -39.04 -43.31 10.26
C ARG A 5 -38.41 -43.15 8.87
N LEU A 6 -39.06 -43.65 7.81
CA LEU A 6 -38.56 -43.53 6.43
C LEU A 6 -38.50 -42.08 5.91
N ILE A 7 -39.31 -41.18 6.45
CA ILE A 7 -39.35 -39.76 6.04
C ILE A 7 -38.55 -38.88 7.01
N ALA A 8 -38.59 -39.17 8.32
CA ALA A 8 -37.88 -38.36 9.31
C ALA A 8 -36.35 -38.46 9.19
N THR A 9 -35.80 -39.64 8.88
CA THR A 9 -34.35 -39.83 8.74
C THR A 9 -33.74 -39.04 7.58
N PRO A 10 -34.28 -39.05 6.34
CA PRO A 10 -33.73 -38.24 5.26
C PRO A 10 -33.88 -36.73 5.50
N ILE A 11 -34.98 -36.27 6.12
CA ILE A 11 -35.14 -34.85 6.48
C ILE A 11 -34.09 -34.42 7.50
N LEU A 12 -33.86 -35.24 8.54
CA LEU A 12 -32.84 -34.98 9.55
C LEU A 12 -31.44 -34.92 8.90
N LEU A 13 -31.10 -35.87 8.03
CA LEU A 13 -29.82 -35.89 7.34
C LEU A 13 -29.63 -34.67 6.43
N LEU A 14 -30.66 -34.24 5.70
CA LEU A 14 -30.61 -33.04 4.87
C LEU A 14 -30.43 -31.77 5.72
N SER A 15 -31.09 -31.69 6.89
CA SER A 15 -30.91 -30.56 7.81
C SER A 15 -29.48 -30.50 8.39
N LEU A 16 -28.93 -31.64 8.79
CA LEU A 16 -27.54 -31.78 9.26
C LEU A 16 -26.54 -31.42 8.16
N LEU A 17 -26.77 -31.89 6.93
CA LEU A 17 -25.94 -31.53 5.78
C LEU A 17 -25.99 -30.02 5.51
N GLY A 18 -27.17 -29.41 5.56
CA GLY A 18 -27.33 -27.95 5.41
C GLY A 18 -26.56 -27.18 6.48
N LEU A 19 -26.64 -27.61 7.75
CA LEU A 19 -25.87 -27.02 8.84
C LEU A 19 -24.35 -27.19 8.67
N LEU A 20 -23.89 -28.35 8.19
CA LEU A 20 -22.48 -28.59 7.91
C LEU A 20 -21.96 -27.71 6.78
N VAL A 21 -22.71 -27.58 5.67
CA VAL A 21 -22.35 -26.71 4.56
C VAL A 21 -22.31 -25.25 5.01
N TRP A 22 -23.31 -24.80 5.77
CA TRP A 22 -23.30 -23.46 6.37
C TRP A 22 -22.05 -23.25 7.22
N GLY A 23 -21.79 -24.14 8.19
CA GLY A 23 -20.64 -24.05 9.09
C GLY A 23 -19.31 -24.05 8.34
N ALA A 24 -19.17 -24.89 7.31
CA ALA A 24 -17.98 -24.95 6.46
C ALA A 24 -17.75 -23.63 5.71
N THR A 25 -18.79 -23.03 5.12
CA THR A 25 -18.64 -21.74 4.42
C THR A 25 -18.29 -20.60 5.36
N TRP A 26 -18.82 -20.60 6.58
CA TRP A 26 -18.49 -19.60 7.61
C TRP A 26 -17.05 -19.76 8.11
N GLY A 27 -16.65 -20.99 8.44
CA GLY A 27 -15.29 -21.30 8.86
C GLY A 27 -14.26 -21.01 7.76
N TRP A 28 -14.57 -21.33 6.50
CA TRP A 28 -13.69 -21.04 5.38
C TRP A 28 -13.45 -19.54 5.21
N LYS A 29 -14.50 -18.72 5.31
CA LYS A 29 -14.36 -17.25 5.28
C LYS A 29 -13.46 -16.75 6.40
N ALA A 30 -13.71 -17.17 7.64
CA ALA A 30 -12.91 -16.75 8.79
C ALA A 30 -11.42 -17.15 8.68
N LEU A 31 -11.13 -18.30 8.08
CA LEU A 31 -9.75 -18.78 7.89
C LEU A 31 -9.04 -18.14 6.68
N THR A 32 -9.79 -17.57 5.74
CA THR A 32 -9.24 -16.98 4.50
C THR A 32 -9.25 -15.46 4.51
N GLU A 33 -9.77 -14.83 5.56
CA GLU A 33 -9.67 -13.38 5.73
C GLU A 33 -8.19 -12.97 5.82
N PRO A 34 -7.75 -11.97 5.05
CA PRO A 34 -6.40 -11.43 5.16
C PRO A 34 -6.14 -11.01 6.61
N LEU A 35 -4.95 -11.34 7.11
CA LEU A 35 -4.53 -10.88 8.43
C LEU A 35 -4.68 -9.35 8.51
N PRO A 36 -5.13 -8.81 9.65
CA PRO A 36 -5.18 -7.37 9.83
C PRO A 36 -3.79 -6.79 9.56
N SER A 37 -3.72 -5.82 8.65
CA SER A 37 -2.46 -5.15 8.36
C SER A 37 -1.98 -4.43 9.62
N PRO A 38 -0.69 -4.49 9.96
CA PRO A 38 -0.16 -3.78 11.12
C PRO A 38 -0.46 -2.28 10.97
N SER A 39 -0.75 -1.63 12.10
CA SER A 39 -0.91 -0.17 12.12
C SER A 39 0.36 0.50 11.58
N PRO A 40 0.23 1.57 10.76
CA PRO A 40 1.39 2.23 10.18
C PRO A 40 2.31 2.75 11.29
N THR A 41 3.60 2.47 11.15
CA THR A 41 4.62 3.02 12.05
C THR A 41 4.74 4.53 11.80
N PRO A 42 4.60 5.38 12.81
CA PRO A 42 4.78 6.82 12.62
C PRO A 42 6.20 7.16 12.16
N CYS A 43 6.33 8.18 11.32
CA CYS A 43 7.60 8.75 10.95
C CYS A 43 8.28 9.43 12.13
N VAL A 44 9.60 9.58 12.02
CA VAL A 44 10.40 10.34 12.97
C VAL A 44 10.67 11.71 12.38
N MET A 45 10.38 12.77 13.14
CA MET A 45 10.72 14.13 12.76
C MET A 45 12.21 14.36 13.00
N GLU A 46 12.95 14.67 11.94
CA GLU A 46 14.38 14.96 11.98
C GLU A 46 14.64 16.38 11.46
N PRO A 47 15.66 17.10 11.97
CA PRO A 47 16.06 18.39 11.43
C PRO A 47 16.69 18.22 10.05
N ALA A 48 16.18 18.95 9.07
CA ALA A 48 16.68 18.95 7.70
C ALA A 48 16.36 20.27 7.01
N GLU A 49 17.39 21.05 6.66
CA GLU A 49 17.21 22.29 5.88
C GLU A 49 17.08 22.01 4.37
N ILE A 50 17.77 20.97 3.90
CA ILE A 50 17.73 20.52 2.52
C ILE A 50 17.26 19.07 2.53
N VAL A 51 16.25 18.78 1.71
CA VAL A 51 15.72 17.45 1.49
C VAL A 51 16.11 17.02 0.08
N THR A 52 16.66 15.82 -0.06
CA THR A 52 17.05 15.24 -1.34
C THR A 52 16.12 14.09 -1.71
N VAL A 53 16.17 13.64 -2.96
CA VAL A 53 15.40 12.46 -3.42
C VAL A 53 15.66 11.19 -2.61
N ARG A 54 16.87 11.04 -2.04
CA ARG A 54 17.25 9.89 -1.21
C ARG A 54 16.57 9.86 0.14
N ASP A 55 16.02 10.99 0.56
CA ASP A 55 15.32 11.14 1.83
C ASP A 55 13.81 10.87 1.68
N VAL A 56 13.33 10.66 0.45
CA VAL A 56 11.91 10.48 0.13
C VAL A 56 11.64 9.01 -0.17
N THR A 57 10.86 8.39 0.71
CA THR A 57 10.34 7.04 0.50
C THR A 57 9.01 7.09 -0.26
N VAL A 58 8.91 6.30 -1.33
CA VAL A 58 7.74 6.26 -2.20
C VAL A 58 7.15 4.85 -2.33
N ARG A 59 5.83 4.77 -2.52
CA ARG A 59 5.14 3.55 -2.94
C ARG A 59 4.43 3.83 -4.27
N ILE A 60 4.64 2.96 -5.25
CA ILE A 60 4.07 3.12 -6.58
C ILE A 60 2.90 2.14 -6.75
N TYR A 61 1.77 2.67 -7.16
CA TYR A 61 0.53 1.93 -7.36
C TYR A 61 0.07 2.05 -8.81
N ASN A 62 -0.16 0.92 -9.47
CA ASN A 62 -0.86 0.92 -10.75
C ASN A 62 -2.37 1.05 -10.51
N GLY A 63 -2.93 2.20 -10.86
CA GLY A 63 -4.37 2.44 -10.87
C GLY A 63 -4.96 2.52 -12.28
N GLY A 64 -4.16 2.20 -13.31
CA GLY A 64 -4.57 2.17 -14.71
C GLY A 64 -4.70 0.75 -15.26
N PHE A 65 -4.92 0.66 -16.58
CA PHE A 65 -5.00 -0.62 -17.30
C PHE A 65 -3.67 -1.07 -17.93
N THR A 66 -2.66 -0.21 -17.90
CA THR A 66 -1.37 -0.47 -18.54
C THR A 66 -0.52 -1.41 -17.70
N SER A 67 -0.34 -2.65 -18.17
CA SER A 67 0.49 -3.64 -17.49
C SER A 67 1.96 -3.19 -17.38
N GLY A 68 2.54 -3.42 -16.21
CA GLY A 68 3.94 -3.08 -15.92
C GLY A 68 4.25 -1.59 -15.78
N LEU A 69 3.26 -0.69 -15.90
CA LEU A 69 3.48 0.76 -15.80
C LEU A 69 4.11 1.15 -14.44
N ALA A 70 3.54 0.68 -13.34
CA ALA A 70 4.07 0.96 -12.00
C ALA A 70 5.50 0.46 -11.81
N ASN A 71 5.88 -0.69 -12.40
CA ASN A 71 7.26 -1.19 -12.36
C ASN A 71 8.22 -0.29 -13.15
N ARG A 72 7.82 0.16 -14.35
CA ARG A 72 8.65 1.09 -15.13
C ARG A 72 8.85 2.41 -14.39
N VAL A 73 7.78 2.95 -13.80
CA VAL A 73 7.84 4.18 -13.00
C VAL A 73 8.69 3.98 -11.75
N GLY A 74 8.51 2.87 -11.04
CA GLY A 74 9.33 2.52 -9.87
C GLY A 74 10.82 2.46 -10.21
N ASN A 75 11.18 1.75 -11.29
CA ASN A 75 12.58 1.66 -11.74
C ASN A 75 13.18 3.05 -12.05
N GLN A 76 12.43 3.90 -12.76
CA GLN A 76 12.88 5.26 -13.07
C GLN A 76 13.12 6.10 -11.80
N LEU A 77 12.24 5.97 -10.79
CA LEU A 77 12.40 6.67 -9.52
C LEU A 77 13.58 6.11 -8.70
N THR A 78 13.79 4.79 -8.72
CA THR A 78 14.98 4.17 -8.12
C THR A 78 16.26 4.67 -8.78
N GLU A 79 16.30 4.75 -10.11
CA GLU A 79 17.43 5.32 -10.87
C GLU A 79 17.66 6.80 -10.54
N ALA A 80 16.58 7.56 -10.30
CA ALA A 80 16.66 8.94 -9.84
C ALA A 80 17.13 9.07 -8.38
N GLY A 81 17.12 7.98 -7.59
CA GLY A 81 17.62 7.93 -6.23
C GLY A 81 16.56 7.95 -5.13
N PHE A 82 15.27 7.82 -5.45
CA PHE A 82 14.21 7.65 -4.45
C PHE A 82 14.31 6.29 -3.75
N ASP A 83 13.86 6.26 -2.50
CA ASP A 83 13.67 5.01 -1.77
C ASP A 83 12.31 4.39 -2.12
N VAL A 84 12.31 3.45 -3.07
CA VAL A 84 11.09 2.78 -3.54
C VAL A 84 10.76 1.59 -2.63
N ALA A 85 9.86 1.80 -1.66
CA ALA A 85 9.50 0.80 -0.67
C ALA A 85 8.59 -0.31 -1.22
N ARG A 86 7.71 0.03 -2.18
CA ARG A 86 6.75 -0.94 -2.74
C ARG A 86 6.30 -0.52 -4.13
N VAL A 87 6.10 -1.52 -5.00
CA VAL A 87 5.41 -1.40 -6.27
C VAL A 87 4.29 -2.44 -6.33
N THR A 88 3.04 -2.02 -6.56
CA THR A 88 1.89 -2.94 -6.61
C THR A 88 0.75 -2.39 -7.46
N ASN A 89 -0.31 -3.17 -7.64
CA ASN A 89 -1.59 -2.67 -8.17
C ASN A 89 -2.48 -2.16 -7.02
N THR A 90 -3.40 -1.27 -7.35
CA THR A 90 -4.48 -0.81 -6.45
C THR A 90 -5.84 -1.11 -7.07
N GLU A 91 -6.87 -1.24 -6.23
CA GLU A 91 -8.27 -1.33 -6.69
C GLU A 91 -8.78 0.03 -7.18
N GLU A 92 -8.25 1.11 -6.62
CA GLU A 92 -8.57 2.49 -7.00
C GLU A 92 -8.17 2.76 -8.45
N ARG A 93 -9.09 3.34 -9.22
CA ARG A 93 -8.82 3.71 -10.61
C ARG A 93 -8.54 5.19 -10.72
N VAL A 94 -7.41 5.51 -11.33
CA VAL A 94 -6.99 6.88 -11.61
C VAL A 94 -6.68 7.03 -13.11
N THR A 95 -6.95 8.22 -13.64
CA THR A 95 -6.73 8.51 -15.05
C THR A 95 -5.29 8.91 -15.31
N GLY A 96 -4.75 9.89 -14.56
CA GLY A 96 -3.37 10.36 -14.66
C GLY A 96 -2.51 9.99 -13.46
N THR A 97 -1.52 10.83 -13.15
CA THR A 97 -0.67 10.65 -11.95
C THR A 97 -1.30 11.34 -10.75
N VAL A 98 -1.49 10.59 -9.66
CA VAL A 98 -1.94 11.13 -8.37
C VAL A 98 -0.88 10.90 -7.32
N ILE A 99 -0.49 11.94 -6.60
CA ILE A 99 0.44 11.87 -5.49
C ILE A 99 -0.35 12.06 -4.20
N ARG A 100 -0.30 11.07 -3.30
CA ARG A 100 -1.02 11.08 -2.03
C ARG A 100 -0.04 11.00 -0.86
N ALA A 101 -0.13 11.95 0.06
CA ALA A 101 0.77 12.06 1.21
C ALA A 101 0.14 12.92 2.32
N ASN A 102 0.78 12.99 3.49
CA ASN A 102 0.33 13.94 4.51
C ASN A 102 0.67 15.38 4.09
N ARG A 103 -0.23 16.32 4.31
CA ARG A 103 0.00 17.76 4.01
C ARG A 103 1.26 18.33 4.67
N ARG A 104 1.68 17.79 5.82
CA ARG A 104 2.87 18.21 6.56
C ARG A 104 4.17 17.80 5.85
N GLU A 105 4.14 16.85 4.93
CA GLU A 105 5.30 16.34 4.18
C GLU A 105 5.59 17.20 2.94
N THR A 106 5.55 18.52 3.10
CA THR A 106 5.70 19.49 2.00
C THR A 106 6.96 19.28 1.15
N PRO A 107 8.18 19.11 1.72
CA PRO A 107 9.37 18.93 0.89
C PRO A 107 9.34 17.59 0.12
N GLN A 108 8.85 16.51 0.72
CA GLN A 108 8.73 15.20 0.04
C GLN A 108 7.73 15.28 -1.12
N ILE A 109 6.56 15.90 -0.90
CA ILE A 109 5.55 16.10 -1.95
C ILE A 109 6.11 16.93 -3.09
N ARG A 110 6.82 18.03 -2.80
CA ARG A 110 7.40 18.91 -3.83
C ARG A 110 8.44 18.19 -4.67
N LEU A 111 9.30 17.40 -4.04
CA LEU A 111 10.27 16.57 -4.76
C LEU A 111 9.56 15.57 -5.64
N ALA A 112 8.70 14.72 -5.09
CA ALA A 112 7.98 13.70 -5.84
C ALA A 112 7.16 14.31 -7.00
N ALA A 113 6.46 15.42 -6.76
CA ALA A 113 5.66 16.11 -7.78
C ALA A 113 6.52 16.69 -8.91
N SER A 114 7.74 17.13 -8.63
CA SER A 114 8.63 17.68 -9.67
C SER A 114 9.03 16.66 -10.74
N TYR A 115 8.91 15.36 -10.44
CA TYR A 115 9.26 14.28 -11.37
C TYR A 115 8.17 13.97 -12.39
N PHE A 116 6.94 14.44 -12.21
CA PHE A 116 5.82 14.08 -13.08
C PHE A 116 5.27 15.28 -13.82
N VAL A 117 4.74 15.03 -15.02
CA VAL A 117 3.96 16.03 -15.76
C VAL A 117 2.58 16.15 -15.13
N GLU A 118 2.24 17.35 -14.66
CA GLU A 118 0.92 17.72 -14.12
C GLU A 118 0.30 16.72 -13.10
N PRO A 119 1.04 16.29 -12.05
CA PRO A 119 0.47 15.38 -11.06
C PRO A 119 -0.61 16.06 -10.23
N VAL A 120 -1.66 15.32 -9.89
CA VAL A 120 -2.68 15.77 -8.95
C VAL A 120 -2.24 15.41 -7.53
N ILE A 121 -2.14 16.42 -6.66
CA ILE A 121 -1.78 16.20 -5.25
C ILE A 121 -3.05 16.00 -4.43
N GLN A 122 -3.10 14.91 -3.69
CA GLN A 122 -4.14 14.59 -2.72
C GLN A 122 -3.52 14.46 -1.33
N TYR A 123 -4.26 14.88 -0.32
CA TYR A 123 -3.80 14.80 1.06
C TYR A 123 -4.65 13.81 1.83
N ASP A 124 -4.00 13.05 2.71
CA ASP A 124 -4.67 12.24 3.72
C ASP A 124 -4.01 12.42 5.09
N ASP A 125 -4.53 11.70 6.08
CA ASP A 125 -4.12 11.81 7.48
C ASP A 125 -3.10 10.74 7.88
N ARG A 126 -2.35 10.18 6.92
CA ARG A 126 -1.27 9.20 7.21
C ARG A 126 -0.19 9.83 8.09
N VAL A 127 0.57 8.99 8.78
CA VAL A 127 1.66 9.44 9.68
C VAL A 127 2.98 8.74 9.40
N ASP A 128 3.07 7.92 8.35
CA ASP A 128 4.21 7.03 8.08
C ASP A 128 5.37 7.71 7.36
N GLY A 129 5.21 8.94 6.84
CA GLY A 129 6.26 9.65 6.09
C GLY A 129 6.42 9.19 4.64
N VAL A 130 5.47 8.40 4.13
CA VAL A 130 5.56 7.76 2.81
C VAL A 130 4.68 8.48 1.80
N VAL A 131 5.24 8.76 0.61
CA VAL A 131 4.52 9.34 -0.51
C VAL A 131 3.98 8.22 -1.43
N ASP A 132 2.67 8.15 -1.62
CA ASP A 132 2.07 7.25 -2.60
C ASP A 132 1.97 7.91 -3.96
N ILE A 133 2.37 7.20 -4.99
CA ILE A 133 2.30 7.63 -6.37
C ILE A 133 1.41 6.63 -7.11
N LEU A 134 0.19 7.05 -7.43
CA LEU A 134 -0.73 6.27 -8.25
C LEU A 134 -0.53 6.69 -9.70
N VAL A 135 -0.31 5.72 -10.58
CA VAL A 135 -0.16 5.94 -12.02
C VAL A 135 -1.34 5.34 -12.77
N GLY A 136 -2.00 6.20 -13.54
CA GLY A 136 -3.18 5.87 -14.34
C GLY A 136 -2.86 5.50 -15.78
N THR A 137 -3.92 5.21 -16.54
CA THR A 137 -3.83 4.82 -17.95
C THR A 137 -3.24 5.94 -18.82
N ASP A 138 -3.57 7.19 -18.50
CA ASP A 138 -3.15 8.40 -19.22
C ASP A 138 -1.91 9.02 -18.56
N PHE A 139 -0.98 8.18 -18.12
CA PHE A 139 0.30 8.63 -17.56
C PHE A 139 1.05 9.53 -18.55
N ALA A 140 1.16 10.82 -18.22
CA ALA A 140 1.73 11.86 -19.07
C ALA A 140 3.27 11.82 -19.17
N GLY A 141 3.93 10.96 -18.39
CA GLY A 141 5.39 10.84 -18.38
C GLY A 141 6.06 11.60 -17.23
N PHE A 142 7.39 11.64 -17.31
CA PHE A 142 8.24 12.36 -16.37
C PHE A 142 8.49 13.79 -16.84
N SER A 143 8.70 14.70 -15.89
CA SER A 143 9.12 16.08 -16.18
C SER A 143 10.55 16.10 -16.74
N GLU A 144 10.85 17.03 -17.64
CA GLU A 144 12.18 17.18 -18.25
C GLU A 144 13.23 17.72 -17.28
N ALA A 145 12.82 18.48 -16.27
CA ALA A 145 13.70 19.15 -15.30
C ALA A 145 13.22 18.93 -13.86
N PRO A 146 13.30 17.69 -13.34
CA PRO A 146 12.93 17.42 -11.95
C PRO A 146 13.93 18.01 -10.96
N PHE A 147 13.49 18.22 -9.73
CA PHE A 147 14.35 18.72 -8.66
C PHE A 147 15.10 17.57 -7.98
N ALA A 148 16.43 17.66 -7.91
CA ALA A 148 17.23 16.71 -7.12
C ALA A 148 17.14 16.97 -5.60
N GLN A 149 16.84 18.22 -5.23
CA GLN A 149 16.74 18.67 -3.84
C GLN A 149 15.79 19.86 -3.71
N VAL A 150 15.21 20.05 -2.53
CA VAL A 150 14.39 21.20 -2.16
C VAL A 150 14.73 21.66 -0.74
N SER A 151 14.54 22.95 -0.47
CA SER A 151 14.62 23.48 0.90
C SER A 151 13.40 23.06 1.72
N SER A 152 13.61 22.64 2.96
CA SER A 152 12.53 22.48 3.95
C SER A 152 12.18 23.84 4.56
N THR A 153 10.93 24.27 4.40
CA THR A 153 10.45 25.54 4.95
C THR A 153 10.49 25.56 6.48
N ASP A 154 10.24 24.42 7.11
CA ASP A 154 10.17 24.28 8.56
C ASP A 154 11.48 23.77 9.17
N GLY A 155 12.51 23.54 8.34
CA GLY A 155 13.79 22.98 8.77
C GLY A 155 13.68 21.55 9.31
N GLN A 156 12.59 20.85 9.01
CA GLN A 156 12.32 19.49 9.47
C GLN A 156 11.88 18.57 8.32
N LEU A 157 12.06 17.27 8.52
CA LEU A 157 11.66 16.20 7.63
C LEU A 157 11.01 15.06 8.44
N CYS A 158 9.88 14.56 7.97
CA CYS A 158 9.24 13.34 8.47
C CYS A 158 9.89 12.15 7.74
N ARG A 159 10.80 11.45 8.43
CA ARG A 159 11.59 10.36 7.87
C ARG A 159 10.99 9.02 8.24
N VAL A 160 10.88 8.13 7.24
CA VAL A 160 10.44 6.76 7.47
C VAL A 160 11.47 6.05 8.36
N PRO A 161 11.06 5.45 9.49
CA PRO A 161 12.00 4.74 10.34
C PRO A 161 12.59 3.57 9.57
N THR A 162 13.91 3.58 9.39
CA THR A 162 14.61 2.40 8.87
C THR A 162 14.42 1.28 9.89
N PRO A 163 13.98 0.07 9.49
CA PRO A 163 13.97 -1.05 10.42
C PRO A 163 15.41 -1.30 10.85
N SER A 164 15.76 -0.89 12.08
CA SER A 164 16.98 -1.33 12.73
C SER A 164 17.02 -2.85 12.62
N ALA A 165 18.20 -3.41 12.33
CA ALA A 165 18.48 -4.85 12.31
C ALA A 165 18.23 -5.58 13.66
N SER A 166 17.46 -4.97 14.57
CA SER A 166 17.06 -5.44 15.89
C SER A 166 15.56 -5.73 16.01
N ALA A 167 14.79 -5.72 14.91
CA ALA A 167 13.48 -6.39 14.95
C ALA A 167 13.76 -7.88 15.24
N PRO A 168 13.26 -8.45 16.35
CA PRO A 168 13.40 -9.87 16.57
C PRO A 168 12.73 -10.56 15.38
N GLU A 169 13.51 -11.38 14.68
CA GLU A 169 13.02 -12.32 13.68
C GLU A 169 11.73 -12.96 14.23
N PRO A 170 10.63 -13.02 13.45
CA PRO A 170 9.50 -13.82 13.88
C PRO A 170 10.03 -15.24 14.14
N SER A 171 9.91 -15.70 15.39
CA SER A 171 10.35 -17.04 15.80
C SER A 171 9.87 -18.05 14.76
N PRO A 172 10.74 -18.98 14.30
CA PRO A 172 10.32 -20.00 13.36
C PRO A 172 9.13 -20.74 13.99
N SER A 173 8.01 -20.76 13.25
CA SER A 173 6.84 -21.55 13.65
C SER A 173 7.29 -22.99 13.86
N PRO A 174 6.85 -23.68 14.93
CA PRO A 174 7.23 -25.06 15.15
C PRO A 174 6.67 -25.91 14.02
N SER A 175 7.57 -26.51 13.24
CA SER A 175 7.25 -27.56 12.27
C SER A 175 6.52 -28.68 13.01
N SER A 176 5.32 -29.02 12.56
CA SER A 176 4.59 -30.24 12.95
C SER A 176 5.00 -31.40 12.05
#